data_AF-A0A350UYQ9-F1
#
_entry.id   AF-A0A350UYQ9-F1
#
_cell.length_a   1.000
_cell.length_b   1.000
_cell.length_c   1.000
_cell.angle_alpha   90.00
_cell.angle_beta   90.00
_cell.angle_gamma   90.00
#
_symmetry.space_group_name_H-M   'P 1'
#
loop_
_entity.id
_entity.type
_entity.pdbx_description
1 polymer ?
#
loop_
_entity_poly.entity_id
_entity_poly.type
_entity_poly.pdbx_seq_one_letter_code
_entity_poly.pdbx_strand_id
1 'polypeptide(L)'
;MKKVFIVFTISFLIISCGKKEPTDSGNNKTTQDSKQETGSITTQKKDETGSTGKTENTKPGKPEVKWEFKRVGTGEYDTPINDVNIIVNGKKHFIAKEYYSFSEMPVSDYKSYEIPADAIIATRGWWAGMGIDYWAVQQGYEIIVMKREIGETSGEDGEPGDYTGKPEKVTSIKLDQ
;
A
#
# COMPACT_ATOMS: atom_id res chain seq x y z
N MET A 1 13.50 -60.22 -2.93
CA MET A 1 12.64 -59.05 -3.22
C MET A 1 13.25 -58.29 -4.39
N LYS A 2 12.65 -58.37 -5.59
CA LYS A 2 13.19 -57.73 -6.81
C LYS A 2 12.76 -56.26 -6.82
N LYS A 3 13.73 -55.35 -6.78
CA LYS A 3 13.51 -53.90 -6.95
C LYS A 3 13.37 -53.61 -8.44
N VAL A 4 12.20 -53.13 -8.85
CA VAL A 4 11.96 -52.63 -10.21
C VAL A 4 12.29 -51.14 -10.20
N PHE A 5 13.40 -50.77 -10.85
CA PHE A 5 13.74 -49.38 -11.16
C PHE A 5 13.03 -48.99 -12.45
N ILE A 6 12.06 -48.08 -12.36
CA ILE A 6 11.45 -47.44 -13.53
C ILE A 6 12.21 -46.14 -13.77
N VAL A 7 12.99 -46.11 -14.86
CA VAL A 7 13.69 -44.93 -15.35
C VAL A 7 12.73 -44.21 -16.30
N PHE A 8 12.25 -43.02 -15.90
CA PHE A 8 11.55 -42.11 -16.80
C PHE A 8 12.57 -41.22 -17.51
N THR A 9 12.86 -41.51 -18.77
CA THR A 9 13.55 -40.59 -19.68
C THR A 9 12.54 -39.61 -20.26
N ILE A 10 12.51 -38.38 -19.75
CA ILE A 10 11.76 -37.27 -20.37
C ILE A 10 12.67 -36.61 -21.39
N SER A 11 12.43 -36.88 -22.68
CA SER A 11 13.04 -36.19 -23.80
C SER A 11 12.40 -34.82 -23.96
N PHE A 12 13.12 -33.75 -23.61
CA PHE A 12 12.76 -32.38 -24.00
C PHE A 12 13.19 -32.14 -25.45
N LEU A 13 12.20 -32.01 -26.34
CA LEU A 13 12.35 -31.43 -27.66
C LEU A 13 12.55 -29.92 -27.53
N ILE A 14 13.74 -29.44 -27.89
CA ILE A 14 14.08 -28.03 -27.98
C ILE A 14 13.76 -27.56 -29.41
N ILE A 15 12.72 -26.76 -29.59
CA ILE A 15 12.45 -26.07 -30.87
C ILE A 15 12.80 -24.57 -30.70
N SER A 16 14.04 -24.28 -31.10
CA SER A 16 14.52 -23.23 -32.01
C SER A 16 13.92 -21.80 -32.06
N CYS A 17 14.85 -20.85 -32.12
CA CYS A 17 14.90 -19.57 -32.87
C CYS A 17 13.72 -18.58 -32.75
N GLY A 18 13.91 -17.31 -32.38
CA GLY A 18 15.06 -16.42 -32.58
C GLY A 18 14.65 -15.28 -33.52
N LYS A 19 14.66 -14.04 -33.01
CA LYS A 19 14.84 -12.81 -33.79
C LYS A 19 15.34 -11.69 -32.88
N LYS A 20 16.60 -11.31 -33.11
CA LYS A 20 17.21 -10.04 -32.68
C LYS A 20 16.87 -9.00 -33.74
N GLU A 21 16.57 -7.77 -33.32
CA GLU A 21 16.81 -6.55 -34.09
C GLU A 21 16.56 -5.30 -33.20
N PRO A 22 17.00 -4.09 -33.58
CA PRO A 22 18.24 -3.52 -33.08
C PRO A 22 18.05 -2.28 -32.19
N THR A 23 19.17 -1.88 -31.60
CA THR A 23 19.46 -0.62 -30.90
C THR A 23 18.96 0.59 -31.68
N ASP A 24 18.23 1.47 -31.01
CA ASP A 24 18.16 2.87 -31.43
C ASP A 24 18.62 3.79 -30.29
N SER A 25 19.52 4.68 -30.66
CA SER A 25 20.35 5.51 -29.82
C SER A 25 19.79 6.92 -29.86
N GLY A 26 18.91 7.26 -28.94
CA GLY A 26 18.27 8.58 -28.84
C GLY A 26 18.79 9.40 -27.68
N ASN A 27 19.97 9.98 -27.85
CA ASN A 27 20.57 10.94 -26.93
C ASN A 27 19.80 12.27 -27.04
N ASN A 28 19.11 12.73 -26.00
CA ASN A 28 18.62 14.10 -25.92
C ASN A 28 18.99 14.74 -24.58
N LYS A 29 20.18 15.36 -24.62
CA LYS A 29 20.64 16.38 -23.70
C LYS A 29 19.86 17.67 -24.04
N THR A 30 19.10 18.21 -23.10
CA THR A 30 18.76 19.63 -23.11
C THR A 30 18.90 20.19 -21.71
N THR A 31 19.94 21.02 -21.59
CA THR A 31 20.18 21.96 -20.51
C THR A 31 19.18 23.10 -20.63
N GLN A 32 18.53 23.50 -19.54
CA GLN A 32 18.10 24.89 -19.42
C GLN A 32 18.29 25.38 -17.98
N ASP A 33 19.10 26.42 -17.93
CA ASP A 33 19.54 27.23 -16.82
C ASP A 33 18.53 28.38 -16.61
N SER A 34 18.16 28.70 -15.37
CA SER A 34 17.97 30.09 -14.89
C SER A 34 17.24 30.21 -13.54
N LYS A 35 18.02 30.74 -12.58
CA LYS A 35 17.79 32.05 -11.92
C LYS A 35 16.63 32.19 -10.91
N GLN A 36 17.00 31.98 -9.66
CA GLN A 36 16.87 32.89 -8.51
C GLN A 36 16.14 34.23 -8.75
N GLU A 37 15.09 34.49 -7.95
CA GLU A 37 14.84 35.83 -7.43
C GLU A 37 14.09 35.79 -6.08
N THR A 38 14.59 36.64 -5.18
CA THR A 38 14.12 36.93 -3.84
C THR A 38 13.14 38.11 -3.90
N GLY A 39 12.05 38.06 -3.13
CA GLY A 39 11.11 39.18 -3.00
C GLY A 39 10.39 39.18 -1.65
N SER A 40 10.53 40.28 -0.92
CA SER A 40 10.21 40.50 0.49
C SER A 40 8.73 40.54 0.92
N ILE A 41 8.50 40.09 2.15
CA ILE A 41 7.75 40.69 3.29
C ILE A 41 6.61 41.67 2.96
N THR A 42 5.40 41.40 3.49
CA THR A 42 4.56 42.43 4.13
C THR A 42 3.72 41.83 5.26
N THR A 43 3.85 42.48 6.43
CA THR A 43 3.16 42.27 7.71
C THR A 43 1.69 42.71 7.66
N GLN A 44 0.77 41.90 8.20
CA GLN A 44 -0.49 42.36 8.83
C GLN A 44 -0.74 41.45 10.05
N LYS A 45 -0.47 41.95 11.25
CA LYS A 45 -1.34 42.71 12.16
C LYS A 45 -2.22 41.78 13.01
N LYS A 46 -1.81 41.73 14.28
CA LYS A 46 -2.47 41.23 15.47
C LYS A 46 -3.89 41.80 15.60
N ASP A 47 -4.86 40.93 15.83
CA ASP A 47 -6.04 41.22 16.64
C ASP A 47 -6.26 40.07 17.62
N GLU A 48 -5.94 40.35 18.89
CA GLU A 48 -6.46 39.61 20.03
C GLU A 48 -7.91 40.03 20.22
N THR A 49 -8.84 39.07 20.19
CA THR A 49 -10.06 39.17 20.98
C THR A 49 -10.47 37.77 21.38
N GLY A 50 -10.34 37.49 22.67
CA GLY A 50 -10.84 36.27 23.28
C GLY A 50 -12.35 36.18 23.10
N SER A 51 -12.80 34.99 22.72
CA SER A 51 -14.18 34.58 22.87
C SER A 51 -14.17 33.18 23.44
N THR A 52 -14.33 33.14 24.77
CA THR A 52 -14.67 31.95 25.54
C THR A 52 -16.01 31.42 25.03
N GLY A 53 -15.97 30.49 24.08
CA GLY A 53 -17.12 29.86 23.47
C GLY A 53 -17.07 28.36 23.69
N LYS A 54 -18.05 27.84 24.44
CA LYS A 54 -18.58 26.47 24.44
C LYS A 54 -17.80 25.46 23.59
N THR A 55 -17.27 24.42 24.23
CA THR A 55 -16.87 23.16 23.59
C THR A 55 -18.11 22.51 22.99
N GLU A 56 -18.49 22.98 21.82
CA GLU A 56 -19.44 22.31 20.94
C GLU A 56 -18.74 21.02 20.51
N ASN A 57 -19.33 19.87 20.85
CA ASN A 57 -18.87 18.54 20.43
C ASN A 57 -18.96 18.42 18.91
N THR A 58 -18.07 19.11 18.21
CA THR A 58 -18.01 19.17 16.76
C THR A 58 -17.34 17.89 16.30
N LYS A 59 -17.86 17.24 15.26
CA LYS A 59 -17.19 16.09 14.65
C LYS A 59 -15.82 16.55 14.12
N PRO A 60 -14.73 15.78 14.29
CA PRO A 60 -13.44 16.17 13.74
C PRO A 60 -13.54 16.31 12.23
N GLY A 61 -12.74 17.22 11.68
CA GLY A 61 -12.56 17.34 10.23
C GLY A 61 -12.09 16.02 9.60
N LYS A 62 -12.17 15.94 8.27
CA LYS A 62 -11.65 14.79 7.52
C LYS A 62 -10.11 14.82 7.61
N PRO A 63 -9.45 13.81 8.20
CA PRO A 63 -8.00 13.79 8.34
C PRO A 63 -7.33 13.50 7.00
N GLU A 64 -6.10 13.97 6.85
CA GLU A 64 -5.22 13.54 5.76
C GLU A 64 -4.61 12.19 6.14
N VAL A 65 -4.80 11.18 5.29
CA VAL A 65 -4.33 9.82 5.54
C VAL A 65 -3.65 9.28 4.28
N LYS A 66 -2.46 8.71 4.43
CA LYS A 66 -1.71 8.04 3.34
C LYS A 66 -0.96 6.82 3.86
N TRP A 67 -0.73 5.85 2.98
CA TRP A 67 0.15 4.74 3.26
C TRP A 67 1.61 5.10 2.95
N GLU A 68 2.54 4.49 3.68
CA GLU A 68 3.96 4.49 3.35
C GLU A 68 4.53 3.09 3.56
N PHE A 69 5.10 2.52 2.49
CA PHE A 69 5.75 1.21 2.52
C PHE A 69 7.24 1.39 2.32
N LYS A 70 8.03 0.87 3.26
CA LYS A 70 9.49 0.90 3.17
C LYS A 70 10.02 -0.52 3.08
N ARG A 71 10.66 -0.87 1.96
CA ARG A 71 11.39 -2.13 1.85
C ARG A 71 12.60 -2.10 2.79
N VAL A 72 12.63 -3.04 3.72
CA VAL A 72 13.68 -3.17 4.73
C VAL A 72 14.52 -4.42 4.54
N GLY A 73 14.11 -5.31 3.64
CA GLY A 73 14.90 -6.48 3.29
C GLY A 73 14.25 -7.37 2.25
N THR A 74 14.83 -8.55 2.14
CA THR A 74 14.39 -9.66 1.31
C THR A 74 14.60 -10.95 2.10
N GLY A 75 13.55 -11.75 2.23
CA GLY A 75 13.57 -13.05 2.90
C GLY A 75 13.94 -14.19 1.95
N GLU A 76 13.64 -15.43 2.35
CA GLU A 76 13.80 -16.59 1.47
C GLU A 76 12.93 -16.46 0.21
N TYR A 77 13.39 -17.07 -0.89
CA TYR A 77 12.72 -17.02 -2.20
C TYR A 77 12.45 -15.61 -2.73
N ASP A 78 13.30 -14.63 -2.37
CA ASP A 78 13.14 -13.22 -2.72
C ASP A 78 11.91 -12.51 -2.14
N THR A 79 11.33 -13.08 -1.07
CA THR A 79 10.16 -12.51 -0.39
C THR A 79 10.42 -11.07 0.07
N PRO A 80 9.62 -10.08 -0.36
CA PRO A 80 9.82 -8.69 0.02
C PRO A 80 9.49 -8.51 1.51
N ILE A 81 10.38 -7.85 2.27
CA ILE A 81 10.11 -7.48 3.67
C ILE A 81 9.90 -5.97 3.72
N ASN A 82 8.70 -5.54 4.11
CA ASN A 82 8.30 -4.15 4.16
C ASN A 82 7.86 -3.74 5.58
N ASP A 83 8.29 -2.56 6.01
CA ASP A 83 7.63 -1.86 7.11
C ASP A 83 6.41 -1.12 6.54
N VAL A 84 5.23 -1.45 7.06
CA VAL A 84 3.94 -0.83 6.70
C VAL A 84 3.65 0.28 7.69
N ASN A 85 3.50 1.50 7.19
CA ASN A 85 3.20 2.67 7.99
C ASN A 85 1.98 3.39 7.44
N ILE A 86 1.17 3.97 8.33
CA ILE A 86 0.14 4.93 7.97
C ILE A 86 0.58 6.31 8.45
N ILE A 87 0.37 7.33 7.64
CA ILE A 87 0.64 8.71 8.00
C ILE A 87 -0.70 9.42 8.15
N VAL A 88 -0.97 9.95 9.33
CA VAL A 88 -2.22 10.66 9.69
C VAL A 88 -1.85 12.08 10.07
N ASN A 89 -2.38 13.08 9.34
CA ASN A 89 -2.07 14.50 9.52
C ASN A 89 -0.55 14.78 9.62
N GLY A 90 0.23 14.15 8.73
CA GLY A 90 1.68 14.29 8.68
C GLY A 90 2.47 13.47 9.73
N LYS A 91 1.79 12.85 10.71
CA LYS A 91 2.44 12.00 11.72
C LYS A 91 2.47 10.54 11.26
N LYS A 92 3.66 9.93 11.29
CA LYS A 92 3.88 8.52 10.90
C LYS A 92 3.57 7.58 12.05
N HIS A 93 2.85 6.50 11.75
CA HIS A 93 2.50 5.42 12.66
C HIS A 93 2.90 4.09 12.05
N PHE A 94 3.77 3.35 12.74
CA PHE A 94 4.11 1.99 12.35
C PHE A 94 2.93 1.06 12.60
N ILE A 95 2.57 0.25 11.60
CA ILE A 95 1.46 -0.69 11.66
C ILE A 95 1.98 -2.10 11.84
N ALA A 96 2.85 -2.55 10.93
CA ALA A 96 3.39 -3.91 10.96
C ALA A 96 4.67 -4.02 10.11
N LYS A 97 5.39 -5.13 10.32
CA LYS A 97 6.42 -5.62 9.39
C LYS A 97 5.81 -6.80 8.65
N GLU A 98 5.73 -6.67 7.33
CA GLU A 98 5.00 -7.60 6.47
C GLU A 98 5.89 -8.16 5.37
N TYR A 99 5.54 -9.35 4.90
CA TYR A 99 6.33 -10.14 3.93
C TYR A 99 5.71 -10.09 2.52
N TYR A 100 5.13 -8.94 2.19
CA TYR A 100 4.36 -8.71 0.96
C TYR A 100 4.83 -7.46 0.22
N SER A 101 4.62 -7.41 -1.09
CA SER A 101 4.71 -6.16 -1.87
C SER A 101 3.37 -5.44 -1.82
N PHE A 102 3.38 -4.14 -1.55
CA PHE A 102 2.15 -3.37 -1.36
C PHE A 102 1.84 -2.42 -2.52
N SER A 103 0.55 -2.29 -2.82
CA SER A 103 -0.01 -1.29 -3.72
C SER A 103 -1.26 -0.66 -3.11
N GLU A 104 -1.38 0.66 -3.21
CA GLU A 104 -2.63 1.34 -2.86
C GLU A 104 -3.79 0.81 -3.71
N MET A 105 -4.94 0.65 -3.08
CA MET A 105 -6.15 0.17 -3.71
C MET A 105 -7.04 1.36 -4.09
N PRO A 106 -7.45 1.51 -5.35
CA PRO A 106 -8.35 2.59 -5.74
C PRO A 106 -9.76 2.34 -5.19
N VAL A 107 -10.48 3.42 -4.88
CA VAL A 107 -11.85 3.36 -4.32
C VAL A 107 -12.82 2.60 -5.22
N SER A 108 -12.60 2.60 -6.54
CA SER A 108 -13.39 1.83 -7.51
C SER A 108 -13.43 0.34 -7.20
N ASP A 109 -12.39 -0.19 -6.56
CA ASP A 109 -12.17 -1.62 -6.39
C ASP A 109 -12.64 -2.09 -5.01
N TYR A 110 -12.95 -1.16 -4.09
CA TYR A 110 -13.31 -1.47 -2.71
C TYR A 110 -14.46 -2.47 -2.64
N LYS A 111 -15.50 -2.28 -3.47
CA LYS A 111 -16.66 -3.17 -3.49
C LYS A 111 -16.27 -4.59 -3.90
N SER A 112 -15.42 -4.74 -4.92
CA SER A 112 -14.95 -6.04 -5.41
C SER A 112 -14.12 -6.76 -4.37
N TYR A 113 -13.40 -6.00 -3.54
CA TYR A 113 -12.59 -6.53 -2.44
C TYR A 113 -13.27 -6.46 -1.08
N GLU A 114 -14.59 -6.28 -1.01
CA GLU A 114 -15.35 -6.18 0.24
C GLU A 114 -14.78 -5.19 1.28
N ILE A 115 -14.05 -4.18 0.83
CA ILE A 115 -13.59 -3.08 1.67
C ILE A 115 -14.78 -2.15 1.93
N PRO A 116 -15.02 -1.72 3.18
CA PRO A 116 -16.11 -0.82 3.50
C PRO A 116 -16.06 0.48 2.67
N ALA A 117 -17.21 0.91 2.15
CA ALA A 117 -17.31 2.11 1.33
C ALA A 117 -16.95 3.42 2.08
N ASP A 118 -16.97 3.39 3.41
CA ASP A 118 -16.56 4.48 4.28
C ASP A 118 -15.06 4.45 4.66
N ALA A 119 -14.29 3.48 4.14
CA ALA A 119 -12.84 3.48 4.26
C ALA A 119 -12.23 4.72 3.58
N ILE A 120 -11.32 5.38 4.29
CA ILE A 120 -10.62 6.58 3.81
C ILE A 120 -9.58 6.19 2.76
N ILE A 121 -8.83 5.12 3.02
CA ILE A 121 -7.78 4.59 2.16
C ILE A 121 -7.65 3.07 2.41
N ALA A 122 -7.26 2.32 1.38
CA ALA A 122 -6.95 0.90 1.46
C ALA A 122 -5.69 0.57 0.65
N THR A 123 -5.06 -0.55 1.00
CA THR A 123 -3.89 -1.10 0.31
C THR A 123 -3.94 -2.61 0.37
N ARG A 124 -3.30 -3.26 -0.61
CA ARG A 124 -3.12 -4.70 -0.65
C ARG A 124 -1.65 -5.04 -0.69
N GLY A 125 -1.25 -5.94 0.20
CA GLY A 125 -0.01 -6.69 0.13
C GLY A 125 -0.24 -8.01 -0.59
N TRP A 126 0.62 -8.38 -1.53
CA TRP A 126 0.59 -9.69 -2.18
C TRP A 126 2.00 -10.26 -2.37
N TRP A 127 2.14 -11.57 -2.15
CA TRP A 127 3.34 -12.34 -2.45
C TRP A 127 3.04 -13.85 -2.52
N ALA A 128 3.45 -14.48 -3.62
CA ALA A 128 3.46 -15.94 -3.79
C ALA A 128 2.19 -16.65 -3.28
N GLY A 129 1.03 -16.14 -3.68
CA GLY A 129 -0.26 -16.76 -3.37
C GLY A 129 -0.88 -16.34 -2.03
N MET A 130 -0.20 -15.52 -1.25
CA MET A 130 -0.73 -14.99 -0.01
C MET A 130 -0.74 -13.48 -0.04
N GLY A 131 -1.67 -12.89 0.70
CA GLY A 131 -1.78 -11.47 0.80
C GLY A 131 -2.49 -10.98 2.04
N ILE A 132 -2.58 -9.66 2.12
CA ILE A 132 -3.22 -8.96 3.21
C ILE A 132 -3.81 -7.64 2.69
N ASP A 133 -5.06 -7.39 3.00
CA ASP A 133 -5.66 -6.06 2.84
C ASP A 133 -5.48 -5.28 4.13
N TYR A 134 -5.14 -3.99 4.01
CA TYR A 134 -5.32 -3.01 5.07
C TYR A 134 -6.24 -1.90 4.60
N TRP A 135 -7.05 -1.37 5.52
CA TRP A 135 -7.82 -0.15 5.28
C TRP A 135 -7.98 0.65 6.57
N ALA A 136 -8.26 1.94 6.41
CA ALA A 136 -8.47 2.85 7.52
C ALA A 136 -9.87 3.46 7.48
N VAL A 137 -10.59 3.44 8.60
CA VAL A 137 -11.90 4.10 8.76
C VAL A 137 -11.82 5.16 9.86
N GLN A 138 -12.56 6.26 9.71
CA GLN A 138 -12.67 7.28 10.75
C GLN A 138 -13.91 7.01 11.62
N GLN A 139 -13.71 6.87 12.93
CA GLN A 139 -14.79 6.75 13.90
C GLN A 139 -14.62 7.83 14.97
N GLY A 140 -15.38 8.93 14.82
CA GLY A 140 -15.20 10.11 15.67
C GLY A 140 -13.78 10.66 15.57
N TYR A 141 -13.11 10.80 16.71
CA TYR A 141 -11.73 11.28 16.85
C TYR A 141 -10.69 10.17 16.75
N GLU A 142 -11.02 9.05 16.10
CA GLU A 142 -10.09 7.94 15.91
C GLU A 142 -10.03 7.51 14.45
N ILE A 143 -8.82 7.18 13.99
CA ILE A 143 -8.59 6.38 12.79
C ILE A 143 -8.36 4.94 13.22
N ILE A 144 -9.25 4.05 12.80
CA ILE A 144 -9.14 2.62 13.05
C ILE A 144 -8.53 1.97 11.81
N VAL A 145 -7.39 1.31 12.00
CA VAL A 145 -6.73 0.52 10.96
C VAL A 145 -7.18 -0.92 11.11
N MET A 146 -7.71 -1.47 10.02
CA MET A 146 -8.17 -2.84 9.90
C MET A 146 -7.23 -3.63 8.99
N LYS A 147 -7.16 -4.94 9.19
CA LYS A 147 -6.50 -5.88 8.28
C LYS A 147 -7.40 -7.07 7.96
N ARG A 148 -7.11 -7.77 6.85
CA ARG A 148 -7.66 -9.09 6.55
C ARG A 148 -6.67 -9.89 5.70
N GLU A 149 -6.44 -11.15 6.07
CA GLU A 149 -5.60 -12.07 5.29
C GLU A 149 -6.33 -12.61 4.05
N ILE A 150 -5.55 -12.89 3.02
CA ILE A 150 -6.00 -13.35 1.70
C ILE A 150 -5.12 -14.54 1.31
N GLY A 151 -5.73 -15.63 0.86
CA GLY A 151 -5.01 -16.81 0.34
C GLY A 151 -5.01 -16.85 -1.18
N GLU A 152 -4.68 -18.00 -1.78
CA GLU A 152 -4.97 -18.28 -3.19
C GLU A 152 -6.42 -18.74 -3.32
N THR A 153 -7.10 -18.37 -4.42
CA THR A 153 -8.36 -19.03 -4.79
C THR A 153 -8.00 -20.41 -5.31
N SER A 154 -8.90 -21.37 -5.12
CA SER A 154 -8.86 -22.65 -5.85
C SER A 154 -9.39 -22.55 -7.30
N GLY A 155 -9.76 -21.34 -7.75
CA GLY A 155 -10.22 -21.07 -9.11
C GLY A 155 -9.08 -21.12 -10.15
N GLU A 156 -9.35 -21.70 -11.31
CA GLU A 156 -8.41 -21.80 -12.45
C GLU A 156 -8.07 -20.43 -13.10
N ASP A 157 -8.67 -19.33 -12.65
CA ASP A 157 -8.58 -18.00 -13.25
C ASP A 157 -7.47 -17.11 -12.67
N GLY A 158 -6.82 -17.50 -11.57
CA GLY A 158 -5.63 -16.81 -11.06
C GLY A 158 -5.89 -15.45 -10.41
N GLU A 159 -7.14 -15.16 -10.02
CA GLU A 159 -7.50 -13.98 -9.24
C GLU A 159 -6.98 -14.09 -7.79
N PRO A 160 -6.69 -12.97 -7.10
CA PRO A 160 -6.30 -13.00 -5.69
C PRO A 160 -7.40 -13.65 -4.83
N GLY A 161 -6.97 -14.48 -3.89
CA GLY A 161 -7.77 -15.59 -3.42
C GLY A 161 -8.88 -15.32 -2.42
N ASP A 162 -9.48 -16.44 -1.97
CA ASP A 162 -10.51 -16.44 -0.95
C ASP A 162 -9.98 -15.75 0.32
N TYR A 163 -10.84 -14.99 0.99
CA TYR A 163 -10.51 -14.41 2.29
C TYR A 163 -10.31 -15.54 3.31
N THR A 164 -9.09 -15.66 3.83
CA THR A 164 -8.73 -16.72 4.79
C THR A 164 -9.14 -16.36 6.22
N GLY A 165 -9.53 -15.11 6.46
CA GLY A 165 -9.94 -14.61 7.76
C GLY A 165 -10.99 -13.50 7.69
N LYS A 166 -11.52 -13.14 8.86
CA LYS A 166 -12.40 -11.98 9.02
C LYS A 166 -11.54 -10.70 9.16
N PRO A 167 -12.11 -9.52 8.85
CA PRO A 167 -11.50 -8.26 9.24
C PRO A 167 -11.15 -8.16 10.73
N GLU A 168 -9.94 -7.69 11.03
CA GLU A 168 -9.45 -7.50 12.39
C GLU A 168 -8.92 -6.07 12.58
N LYS A 169 -9.18 -5.48 13.75
CA LYS A 169 -8.57 -4.20 14.12
C LYS A 169 -7.11 -4.39 14.49
N VAL A 170 -6.23 -3.67 13.82
CA VAL A 170 -4.79 -3.65 14.09
C VAL A 170 -4.44 -2.60 15.13
N THR A 171 -4.95 -1.37 14.94
CA THR A 171 -4.66 -0.26 15.84
C THR A 171 -5.74 0.83 15.79
N SER A 172 -5.68 1.77 16.72
CA SER A 172 -6.44 3.03 16.70
C SER A 172 -5.51 4.21 16.92
N ILE A 173 -5.67 5.23 16.10
CA ILE A 173 -4.88 6.47 16.14
C ILE A 173 -5.81 7.61 16.51
N LYS A 174 -5.55 8.28 17.63
CA LYS A 174 -6.34 9.44 18.07
C LYS A 174 -6.02 10.66 17.22
N LEU A 175 -7.07 11.38 16.85
CA LEU A 175 -7.01 12.69 16.21
C LEU A 175 -7.03 13.77 17.30
N ASP A 176 -6.26 14.83 17.09
CA ASP A 176 -6.29 16.01 17.95
C ASP A 176 -7.66 16.71 17.84
N GLN A 177 -8.08 17.35 18.92
CA GLN A 177 -9.33 18.11 19.01
C GLN A 177 -9.17 19.56 18.55
#